data_AF-A0A7R8ZXQ0-F1
#
_entry.id   AF-A0A7R8ZXQ0-F1
#
_cell.length_a   1.000
_cell.length_b   1.000
_cell.length_c   1.000
_cell.angle_alpha   90.00
_cell.angle_beta   90.00
_cell.angle_gamma   90.00
#
_symmetry.space_group_name_H-M   'P 1'
#
loop_
_entity.id
_entity.type
_entity.pdbx_description
1 polymer ?
#
loop_
_entity_poly.entity_id
_entity_poly.type
_entity_poly.pdbx_seq_one_letter_code
_entity_poly.pdbx_strand_id
1 'polypeptide(L)'
;FALLLWIGAILCFVAYSIQAATFEEPPDDNLYLGIVLSAVVIVTGIFSYYQESKSSRIMESFKNMVPQYAVCLRDGQKLNIRAEDLVIGDIVEMKFGDRVPADLRIIESRGFKVDNSSLTGESEPQSRSPECTNDNPLETRNLAFFSTNAVEGTCKGVVVMTSDNTVMGRIAGLASGLDTGETPIAKEIAHFIHIITGVAVFLGVTFFIIAFILGYHWLDAVIFLIGIIVANVPEGLLATVTVCLTLTAKRMASKNCLVKNLEAVETLGSTSTICSDKTGTLTQNRMTVAHLWFDNKI
;
A
#
# COMPACT_ATOMS: atom_id res chain seq x y z
N PHE A 1 6.59 22.55 3.07
CA PHE A 1 7.77 23.12 3.75
C PHE A 1 9.06 23.03 2.95
N ALA A 2 9.48 21.84 2.47
CA ALA A 2 10.72 21.69 1.72
C ALA A 2 10.86 22.68 0.53
N LEU A 3 9.78 22.98 -0.18
CA LEU A 3 9.77 23.95 -1.28
C LEU A 3 10.09 25.38 -0.81
N LEU A 4 9.56 25.83 0.33
CA LEU A 4 9.88 27.15 0.90
C LEU A 4 11.34 27.21 1.34
N LEU A 5 11.85 26.14 1.94
CA LEU A 5 13.25 26.05 2.36
C LEU A 5 14.20 26.02 1.15
N TRP A 6 13.82 25.36 0.05
CA TRP A 6 14.57 25.41 -1.21
C TRP A 6 14.59 26.81 -1.81
N ILE A 7 13.45 27.50 -1.84
CA ILE A 7 13.39 28.90 -2.30
C ILE A 7 14.29 29.77 -1.42
N GLY A 8 14.21 29.63 -0.09
CA GLY A 8 15.07 30.34 0.85
C GLY A 8 16.56 30.06 0.61
N ALA A 9 16.95 28.79 0.46
CA ALA A 9 18.33 28.39 0.20
C ALA A 9 18.85 28.97 -1.13
N ILE A 10 18.07 28.89 -2.20
CA ILE A 10 18.44 29.47 -3.51
C ILE A 10 18.63 30.98 -3.39
N LEU A 11 17.72 31.68 -2.71
CA LEU A 11 17.83 33.12 -2.52
C LEU A 11 19.05 33.50 -1.66
N CYS A 12 19.41 32.72 -0.65
CA CYS A 12 20.64 32.93 0.12
C CYS A 12 21.90 32.81 -0.75
N PHE A 13 21.96 31.81 -1.65
CA PHE A 13 23.07 31.68 -2.60
C PHE A 13 23.12 32.83 -3.61
N VAL A 14 21.96 33.31 -4.07
CA VAL A 14 21.86 34.48 -4.95
C VAL A 14 22.34 35.75 -4.21
N ALA A 15 21.90 35.96 -2.97
CA ALA A 15 22.31 37.11 -2.15
C ALA A 15 23.83 37.10 -1.90
N TYR A 16 24.40 35.94 -1.55
CA TYR A 16 25.85 35.78 -1.39
C TYR A 16 26.59 36.06 -2.70
N SER A 17 26.10 35.57 -3.84
CA SER A 17 26.72 35.80 -5.15
C SER A 17 26.78 37.28 -5.51
N ILE A 18 25.72 38.03 -5.17
CA ILE A 18 25.67 39.48 -5.40
C ILE A 18 26.62 40.22 -4.44
N GLN A 19 26.68 39.82 -3.17
CA GLN A 19 27.59 40.41 -2.19
C GLN A 19 29.06 40.16 -2.56
N ALA A 20 29.41 38.94 -2.97
CA ALA A 20 30.76 38.58 -3.42
C ALA A 20 31.18 39.32 -4.68
N ALA A 21 30.24 39.75 -5.53
CA ALA A 21 30.52 40.58 -6.69
C ALA A 21 30.66 42.08 -6.35
N THR A 22 30.17 42.53 -5.19
CA THR A 22 30.06 43.96 -4.83
C THR A 22 31.08 44.38 -3.77
N PHE A 23 31.48 43.48 -2.87
CA PHE A 23 32.39 43.75 -1.74
C PHE A 23 33.67 42.92 -1.86
N GLU A 24 34.83 43.50 -1.49
CA GLU A 24 36.12 42.79 -1.47
C GLU A 24 36.19 41.69 -0.38
N GLU A 25 35.48 41.87 0.74
CA GLU A 25 35.29 40.87 1.80
C GLU A 25 33.79 40.68 2.08
N PRO A 26 33.11 39.77 1.36
CA PRO A 26 31.69 39.50 1.61
C PRO A 26 31.51 38.75 2.93
N PRO A 27 30.47 39.06 3.72
CA PRO A 27 30.10 38.25 4.88
C PRO A 27 29.61 36.87 4.45
N ASP A 28 30.14 35.81 5.05
CA ASP A 28 29.80 34.42 4.71
C ASP A 28 28.45 33.94 5.30
N ASP A 29 27.74 34.78 6.04
CA ASP A 29 26.49 34.44 6.73
C ASP A 29 25.44 33.85 5.76
N ASN A 30 25.28 34.45 4.59
CA ASN A 30 24.34 34.00 3.56
C ASN A 30 24.77 32.66 2.93
N LEU A 31 26.09 32.42 2.81
CA LEU A 31 26.63 31.15 2.33
C LEU A 31 26.37 30.03 3.34
N TYR A 32 26.69 30.25 4.62
CA TYR A 32 26.43 29.30 5.69
C TYR A 32 24.94 29.00 5.83
N LEU A 33 24.08 30.02 5.79
CA LEU A 33 22.63 29.84 5.89
C LEU A 33 22.07 29.01 4.72
N GLY A 34 22.51 29.28 3.49
CA GLY A 34 22.11 28.51 2.30
C GLY A 34 22.52 27.03 2.39
N ILE A 35 23.74 26.75 2.85
CA ILE A 35 24.25 25.38 3.07
C ILE A 35 23.42 24.67 4.15
N VAL A 36 23.17 25.33 5.29
CA VAL A 36 22.40 24.75 6.40
C VAL A 36 20.97 24.43 5.96
N LEU A 37 20.28 25.36 5.30
CA LEU A 37 18.92 25.13 4.80
C LEU A 37 18.87 23.96 3.80
N SER A 38 19.82 23.89 2.88
CA SER A 38 19.92 22.79 1.91
C SER A 38 20.14 21.44 2.62
N ALA A 39 21.04 21.39 3.61
CA ALA A 39 21.31 20.19 4.39
C ALA A 39 20.07 19.71 5.16
N VAL A 40 19.31 20.63 5.77
CA VAL A 40 18.05 20.31 6.48
C VAL A 40 17.05 19.67 5.53
N VAL A 41 16.88 20.21 4.32
CA VAL A 41 15.94 19.64 3.34
C VAL A 41 16.37 18.24 2.86
N ILE A 42 17.67 18.03 2.64
CA ILE A 42 18.18 16.72 2.23
C ILE A 42 17.97 15.67 3.33
N VAL A 43 18.32 16.00 4.57
CA VAL A 43 18.17 15.10 5.72
C VAL A 43 16.70 14.74 5.93
N THR A 44 15.80 15.73 5.93
CA THR A 44 14.36 15.50 6.06
C THR A 44 13.80 14.66 4.91
N GLY A 45 14.27 14.87 3.67
CA GLY A 45 13.91 14.06 2.52
C GLY A 45 14.33 12.59 2.63
N ILE A 46 15.56 12.33 3.09
CA ILE A 46 16.06 10.95 3.30
C ILE A 46 15.23 10.23 4.38
N PHE A 47 14.93 10.91 5.48
CA PHE A 47 14.07 10.35 6.53
C PHE A 47 12.67 10.01 6.02
N SER A 48 12.05 10.91 5.25
CA SER A 48 10.74 10.69 4.64
C SER A 48 10.75 9.51 3.68
N TYR A 49 11.75 9.42 2.80
CA TYR A 49 11.88 8.33 1.83
C TYR A 49 12.07 6.96 2.49
N TYR A 50 12.93 6.88 3.50
CA TYR A 50 13.18 5.62 4.21
C TYR A 50 11.94 5.11 4.95
N GLN A 51 11.07 6.03 5.40
CA GLN A 51 9.81 5.71 6.05
C GLN A 51 8.79 5.12 5.06
N GLU A 52 8.71 5.68 3.86
CA GLU A 52 7.75 5.26 2.83
C GLU A 52 8.12 3.91 2.18
N SER A 53 9.41 3.67 1.96
CA SER A 53 9.92 2.46 1.28
C SER A 53 9.62 1.14 2.01
N LYS A 54 9.35 1.16 3.32
CA LYS A 54 9.01 -0.07 4.09
C LYS A 54 7.60 -0.62 3.81
N SER A 55 6.72 0.14 3.16
CA SER A 55 5.30 -0.22 3.00
C SER A 55 5.01 -1.13 1.79
N SER A 56 5.90 -1.22 0.81
CA SER A 56 5.54 -1.61 -0.57
C SER A 56 5.62 -3.10 -0.95
N ARG A 57 5.48 -4.06 -0.01
CA ARG A 57 5.66 -5.51 -0.28
C ARG A 57 4.37 -6.33 -0.54
N ILE A 58 3.26 -5.70 -0.89
CA ILE A 58 1.98 -6.40 -1.08
C ILE A 58 2.00 -7.33 -2.30
N MET A 59 2.67 -6.94 -3.39
CA MET A 59 2.73 -7.75 -4.62
C MET A 59 3.55 -9.05 -4.46
N GLU A 60 4.51 -9.07 -3.53
CA GLU A 60 5.41 -10.20 -3.32
C GLU A 60 4.69 -11.41 -2.69
N SER A 61 3.68 -11.18 -1.85
CA SER A 61 2.89 -12.28 -1.27
C SER A 61 1.99 -12.97 -2.28
N PHE A 62 1.52 -12.27 -3.32
CA PHE A 62 0.70 -12.88 -4.39
C PHE A 62 1.54 -13.77 -5.32
N LYS A 63 2.79 -13.40 -5.63
CA LYS A 63 3.68 -14.23 -6.45
C LYS A 63 3.99 -15.58 -5.79
N ASN A 64 4.10 -15.62 -4.46
CA ASN A 64 4.31 -16.86 -3.71
C ASN A 64 3.08 -17.80 -3.70
N MET A 65 1.95 -17.37 -4.26
CA MET A 65 0.73 -18.18 -4.36
C MET A 65 0.59 -18.95 -5.68
N VAL A 66 1.45 -18.72 -6.67
CA VAL A 66 1.43 -19.47 -7.94
C VAL A 66 2.09 -20.85 -7.71
N PRO A 67 1.44 -21.98 -8.05
CA PRO A 67 2.12 -23.27 -8.05
C PRO A 67 3.28 -23.25 -9.05
N GLN A 68 4.42 -23.83 -8.68
CA GLN A 68 5.61 -23.76 -9.54
C GLN A 68 5.50 -24.65 -10.80
N TYR A 69 4.72 -25.75 -10.71
CA TYR A 69 4.58 -26.74 -11.78
C TYR A 69 3.15 -27.24 -11.91
N ALA A 70 2.78 -27.69 -13.11
CA ALA A 70 1.49 -28.26 -13.44
C ALA A 70 1.65 -29.45 -14.41
N VAL A 71 0.79 -30.46 -14.24
CA VAL A 71 0.76 -31.63 -15.14
C VAL A 71 -0.24 -31.34 -16.27
N CYS A 72 0.27 -31.13 -17.48
CA CYS A 72 -0.55 -30.93 -18.68
C CYS A 72 -0.45 -32.12 -19.64
N LEU A 73 -1.51 -32.34 -20.43
CA LEU A 73 -1.55 -33.30 -21.52
C LEU A 73 -1.38 -32.55 -22.85
N ARG A 74 -0.21 -32.68 -23.47
CA ARG A 74 0.08 -32.16 -24.82
C ARG A 74 0.54 -33.32 -25.71
N ASP A 75 0.08 -33.37 -26.95
CA ASP A 75 0.38 -34.45 -27.91
C ASP A 75 0.13 -35.87 -27.36
N GLY A 76 -0.89 -36.01 -26.50
CA GLY A 76 -1.26 -37.28 -25.86
C GLY A 76 -0.31 -37.75 -24.75
N GLN A 77 0.72 -36.98 -24.40
CA GLN A 77 1.67 -37.28 -23.33
C GLN A 77 1.48 -36.36 -22.13
N LYS A 78 1.61 -36.92 -20.92
CA LYS A 78 1.59 -36.14 -19.67
C LYS A 78 2.96 -35.50 -19.47
N LEU A 79 3.01 -34.18 -19.47
CA LEU A 79 4.21 -33.38 -19.27
C LEU A 79 4.06 -32.59 -17.98
N ASN A 80 5.13 -32.51 -17.18
CA ASN A 80 5.20 -31.62 -16.03
C ASN A 80 5.90 -30.32 -16.46
N ILE A 81 5.12 -29.26 -16.65
CA ILE A 81 5.60 -27.95 -17.12
C ILE A 81 5.50 -26.92 -16.01
N ARG A 82 6.18 -25.78 -16.15
CA ARG A 82 5.99 -24.67 -15.22
C ARG A 82 4.59 -24.10 -15.39
N ALA A 83 3.96 -23.64 -14.31
CA ALA A 83 2.63 -23.06 -14.41
C ALA A 83 2.60 -21.79 -15.28
N GLU A 84 3.73 -21.09 -15.40
CA GLU A 84 3.90 -19.93 -16.29
C GLU A 84 3.84 -20.29 -17.79
N ASP A 85 4.16 -21.53 -18.15
CA ASP A 85 4.17 -22.01 -19.53
C ASP A 85 2.80 -22.57 -19.99
N LEU A 86 1.79 -22.53 -19.12
CA LEU A 86 0.42 -22.93 -19.45
C LEU A 86 -0.26 -21.90 -20.34
N VAL A 87 -0.92 -22.38 -21.38
CA VAL A 87 -1.68 -21.54 -22.32
C VAL A 87 -3.16 -21.95 -22.33
N ILE A 88 -4.00 -21.04 -22.79
CA ILE A 88 -5.43 -21.30 -22.98
C ILE A 88 -5.61 -22.47 -23.95
N GLY A 89 -6.46 -23.43 -23.58
CA GLY A 89 -6.71 -24.64 -24.35
C GLY A 89 -5.91 -25.87 -23.92
N ASP A 90 -4.88 -25.71 -23.08
CA ASP A 90 -4.17 -26.86 -22.51
C ASP A 90 -5.11 -27.72 -21.64
N ILE A 91 -4.93 -29.03 -21.68
CA ILE A 91 -5.61 -29.96 -20.76
C ILE A 91 -4.71 -30.19 -19.56
N VAL A 92 -5.18 -29.82 -18.38
CA VAL A 92 -4.47 -29.99 -17.11
C VAL A 92 -5.11 -31.13 -16.31
N GLU A 93 -4.28 -31.98 -15.73
CA GLU A 93 -4.71 -33.02 -14.79
C GLU A 93 -4.37 -32.59 -13.37
N MET A 94 -5.35 -32.69 -12.49
CA MET A 94 -5.26 -32.30 -11.09
C MET A 94 -5.54 -33.50 -10.20
N LYS A 95 -4.78 -33.62 -9.12
CA LYS A 95 -5.01 -34.60 -8.06
C LYS A 95 -5.09 -33.91 -6.69
N PHE A 96 -5.54 -34.67 -5.70
CA PHE A 96 -5.50 -34.26 -4.31
C PHE A 96 -4.15 -33.66 -3.91
N GLY A 97 -4.19 -32.50 -3.24
CA GLY A 97 -3.02 -31.76 -2.76
C GLY A 97 -2.44 -30.77 -3.77
N ASP A 98 -2.84 -30.85 -5.05
CA ASP A 98 -2.38 -29.88 -6.05
C ASP A 98 -3.14 -28.56 -5.93
N ARG A 99 -2.45 -27.46 -6.22
CA ARG A 99 -3.07 -26.14 -6.33
C ARG A 99 -3.41 -25.87 -7.79
N VAL A 100 -4.62 -25.35 -8.04
CA VAL A 100 -5.13 -25.10 -9.38
C VAL A 100 -4.28 -24.01 -10.06
N PRO A 101 -3.59 -24.32 -11.19
CA PRO A 101 -2.56 -23.46 -11.75
C PRO A 101 -3.08 -22.33 -12.66
N ALA A 102 -4.32 -22.45 -13.14
CA ALA A 102 -5.01 -21.49 -14.00
C ALA A 102 -6.53 -21.71 -13.84
N ASP A 103 -7.39 -20.84 -14.38
CA ASP A 103 -8.83 -21.15 -14.36
C ASP A 103 -9.12 -22.26 -15.37
N LEU A 104 -9.79 -23.32 -14.91
CA LEU A 104 -10.04 -24.55 -15.65
C LEU A 104 -11.54 -24.80 -15.83
N ARG A 105 -11.93 -25.22 -17.04
CA ARG A 105 -13.21 -25.87 -17.32
C ARG A 105 -13.06 -27.37 -17.16
N ILE A 106 -13.71 -27.93 -16.15
CA ILE A 106 -13.64 -29.35 -15.80
C ILE A 106 -14.28 -30.21 -16.90
N ILE A 107 -13.57 -31.17 -17.46
CA ILE A 107 -14.08 -32.09 -18.49
C ILE A 107 -14.27 -33.51 -17.95
N GLU A 108 -13.48 -33.91 -16.96
CA GLU A 108 -13.59 -35.20 -16.27
C GLU A 108 -13.37 -34.96 -14.77
N SER A 109 -14.17 -35.58 -13.90
CA SER A 109 -14.02 -35.48 -12.44
C SER A 109 -14.34 -36.81 -11.78
N ARG A 110 -13.54 -37.20 -10.80
CA ARG A 110 -13.73 -38.39 -9.96
C ARG A 110 -13.62 -38.01 -8.51
N GLY A 111 -14.76 -37.72 -7.89
CA GLY A 111 -14.83 -37.27 -6.50
C GLY A 111 -14.03 -36.00 -6.23
N PHE A 112 -13.80 -35.17 -7.27
CA PHE A 112 -12.95 -33.99 -7.14
C PHE A 112 -13.65 -32.92 -6.31
N LYS A 113 -12.98 -32.45 -5.27
CA LYS A 113 -13.42 -31.32 -4.44
C LYS A 113 -12.30 -30.29 -4.33
N VAL A 114 -12.68 -29.03 -4.29
CA VAL A 114 -11.75 -27.91 -4.14
C VAL A 114 -12.13 -27.01 -2.97
N ASP A 115 -11.12 -26.42 -2.35
CA ASP A 115 -11.27 -25.38 -1.35
C ASP A 115 -11.27 -24.01 -2.04
N ASN A 116 -12.43 -23.35 -1.98
CA ASN A 116 -12.67 -22.03 -2.56
C ASN A 116 -12.51 -20.89 -1.53
N SER A 117 -11.90 -21.14 -0.37
CA SER A 117 -11.70 -20.13 0.68
C SER A 117 -10.97 -18.88 0.20
N SER A 118 -10.04 -19.02 -0.76
CA SER A 118 -9.36 -17.86 -1.37
C SER A 118 -10.30 -16.90 -2.11
N LEU A 119 -11.46 -17.37 -2.57
CA LEU A 119 -12.43 -16.58 -3.33
C LEU A 119 -13.68 -16.22 -2.51
N THR A 120 -14.09 -17.13 -1.62
CA THR A 120 -15.38 -17.03 -0.91
C THR A 120 -15.23 -16.78 0.59
N GLY A 121 -14.03 -16.97 1.15
CA GLY A 121 -13.80 -16.95 2.59
C GLY A 121 -14.27 -18.21 3.32
N GLU A 122 -14.96 -19.13 2.64
CA GLU A 122 -15.49 -20.36 3.24
C GLU A 122 -14.60 -21.56 2.88
N SER A 123 -14.17 -22.33 3.89
CA SER A 123 -13.28 -23.49 3.73
C SER A 123 -14.01 -24.82 3.48
N GLU A 124 -15.33 -24.79 3.28
CA GLU A 124 -16.11 -26.01 2.99
C GLU A 124 -15.77 -26.55 1.59
N PRO A 125 -15.28 -27.80 1.46
CA PRO A 125 -14.88 -28.35 0.17
C PRO A 125 -16.05 -28.44 -0.82
N GLN A 126 -15.90 -27.77 -1.95
CA GLN A 126 -16.92 -27.71 -3.01
C GLN A 126 -16.66 -28.77 -4.08
N SER A 127 -17.67 -29.59 -4.36
CA SER A 127 -17.57 -30.65 -5.38
C SER A 127 -17.57 -30.09 -6.79
N ARG A 128 -16.78 -30.71 -7.67
CA ARG A 128 -16.62 -30.29 -9.07
C ARG A 128 -17.04 -31.40 -10.02
N SER A 129 -17.75 -31.02 -11.09
CA SER A 129 -18.33 -31.93 -12.08
C SER A 129 -18.28 -31.33 -13.47
N PRO A 130 -18.25 -32.12 -14.56
CA PRO A 130 -18.22 -31.58 -15.92
C PRO A 130 -19.51 -30.82 -16.33
N GLU A 131 -20.62 -31.09 -15.66
CA GLU A 131 -21.92 -30.49 -15.95
C GLU A 131 -22.05 -29.06 -15.41
N CYS A 132 -22.68 -28.19 -16.21
CA CYS A 132 -23.01 -26.85 -15.77
C CYS A 132 -24.19 -26.89 -14.80
N THR A 133 -24.01 -26.37 -13.59
CA THR A 133 -25.03 -26.46 -12.53
C THR A 133 -25.64 -25.11 -12.15
N ASN A 134 -25.06 -24.01 -12.60
CA ASN A 134 -25.50 -22.66 -12.27
C ASN A 134 -25.09 -21.69 -13.39
N ASP A 135 -25.88 -20.65 -13.63
CA ASP A 135 -25.55 -19.59 -14.58
C ASP A 135 -24.39 -18.72 -14.09
N ASN A 136 -24.26 -18.56 -12.77
CA ASN A 136 -23.13 -17.85 -12.16
C ASN A 136 -21.86 -18.71 -12.25
N PRO A 137 -20.80 -18.23 -12.95
CA PRO A 137 -19.54 -18.95 -13.07
C PRO A 137 -18.90 -19.32 -11.72
N LEU A 138 -19.06 -18.49 -10.68
CA LEU A 138 -18.43 -18.74 -9.37
C LEU A 138 -19.10 -19.88 -8.59
N GLU A 139 -20.38 -20.15 -8.87
CA GLU A 139 -21.19 -21.15 -8.16
C GLU A 139 -21.31 -22.47 -8.93
N THR A 140 -21.08 -22.45 -10.25
CA THR A 140 -21.14 -23.69 -11.04
C THR A 140 -20.00 -24.65 -10.69
N ARG A 141 -20.31 -25.95 -10.74
CA ARG A 141 -19.37 -27.03 -10.39
C ARG A 141 -18.37 -27.36 -11.49
N ASN A 142 -18.58 -26.84 -12.69
CA ASN A 142 -17.76 -27.15 -13.86
C ASN A 142 -16.55 -26.24 -14.07
N LEU A 143 -16.32 -25.31 -13.15
CA LEU A 143 -15.12 -24.46 -13.14
C LEU A 143 -14.31 -24.72 -11.89
N ALA A 144 -12.98 -24.74 -12.04
CA ALA A 144 -12.01 -24.65 -10.96
C ALA A 144 -11.15 -23.42 -11.18
N PHE A 145 -10.80 -22.72 -10.11
CA PHE A 145 -10.22 -21.38 -10.21
C PHE A 145 -8.77 -21.36 -9.76
N PHE A 146 -7.97 -20.51 -10.38
CA PHE A 146 -6.61 -20.21 -9.97
C PHE A 146 -6.55 -19.86 -8.48
N SER A 147 -5.49 -20.29 -7.79
CA SER A 147 -5.27 -20.18 -6.33
C SER A 147 -6.07 -21.15 -5.45
N THR A 148 -7.11 -21.82 -5.94
CA THR A 148 -7.87 -22.83 -5.16
C THR A 148 -7.08 -24.13 -5.02
N ASN A 149 -7.32 -24.87 -3.92
CA ASN A 149 -6.61 -26.12 -3.63
C ASN A 149 -7.50 -27.34 -3.86
N ALA A 150 -6.96 -28.40 -4.45
CA ALA A 150 -7.64 -29.69 -4.56
C ALA A 150 -7.62 -30.45 -3.22
N VAL A 151 -8.80 -30.67 -2.64
CA VAL A 151 -8.97 -31.28 -1.31
C VAL A 151 -9.25 -32.78 -1.41
N GLU A 152 -9.86 -33.25 -2.50
CA GLU A 152 -10.14 -34.67 -2.70
C GLU A 152 -10.20 -34.98 -4.20
N GLY A 153 -10.02 -36.27 -4.55
CA GLY A 153 -10.27 -36.80 -5.88
C GLY A 153 -9.25 -36.39 -6.96
N THR A 154 -9.64 -36.64 -8.21
CA THR A 154 -8.88 -36.25 -9.39
C THR A 154 -9.78 -35.63 -10.45
N CYS A 155 -9.26 -34.70 -11.25
CA CYS A 155 -9.98 -34.15 -12.38
C CYS A 155 -9.06 -33.86 -13.57
N LYS A 156 -9.68 -33.67 -14.74
CA LYS A 156 -9.06 -33.04 -15.89
C LYS A 156 -9.88 -31.81 -16.26
N GLY A 157 -9.19 -30.74 -16.62
CA GLY A 157 -9.82 -29.51 -17.06
C GLY A 157 -9.06 -28.86 -18.21
N VAL A 158 -9.79 -28.14 -19.05
CA VAL A 158 -9.21 -27.30 -20.11
C VAL A 158 -8.96 -25.91 -19.53
N VAL A 159 -7.78 -25.35 -19.75
CA VAL A 159 -7.45 -23.99 -19.34
C VAL A 159 -8.30 -22.99 -20.11
N VAL A 160 -9.08 -22.17 -19.40
CA VAL A 160 -9.93 -21.13 -20.00
C VAL A 160 -9.36 -19.73 -19.81
N MET A 161 -8.68 -19.45 -18.70
CA MET A 161 -8.03 -18.17 -18.43
C MET A 161 -6.69 -18.40 -17.73
N THR A 162 -5.69 -17.59 -18.08
CA THR A 162 -4.33 -17.64 -17.52
C THR A 162 -3.90 -16.28 -16.99
N SER A 163 -2.95 -16.28 -16.04
CA SER A 163 -2.32 -15.07 -15.50
C SER A 163 -3.35 -14.03 -15.03
N ASP A 164 -3.16 -12.75 -15.38
CA ASP A 164 -3.99 -11.61 -14.96
C ASP A 164 -5.45 -11.70 -15.42
N ASN A 165 -5.75 -12.54 -16.42
CA ASN A 165 -7.12 -12.76 -16.90
C ASN A 165 -7.92 -13.72 -16.02
N THR A 166 -7.26 -14.51 -15.17
CA THR A 166 -7.95 -15.40 -14.22
C THR A 166 -8.80 -14.58 -13.23
N VAL A 167 -9.81 -15.19 -12.63
CA VAL A 167 -10.65 -14.53 -11.62
C VAL A 167 -9.80 -13.94 -10.49
N MET A 168 -8.87 -14.73 -9.94
CA MET A 168 -8.00 -14.26 -8.87
C MET A 168 -6.93 -13.27 -9.37
N GLY A 169 -6.45 -13.42 -10.61
CA GLY A 169 -5.55 -12.45 -11.26
C GLY A 169 -6.19 -11.08 -11.39
N ARG A 170 -7.46 -11.01 -11.80
CA ARG A 170 -8.24 -9.77 -11.86
C ARG A 170 -8.47 -9.18 -10.48
N ILE A 171 -8.77 -10.00 -9.46
CA ILE A 171 -8.91 -9.55 -8.07
C ILE A 171 -7.59 -8.96 -7.55
N ALA A 172 -6.45 -9.62 -7.82
CA ALA A 172 -5.13 -9.13 -7.45
C ALA A 172 -4.76 -7.83 -8.19
N GLY A 173 -5.10 -7.75 -9.49
CA GLY A 173 -4.95 -6.54 -10.29
C GLY A 173 -5.76 -5.37 -9.74
N LEU A 174 -7.03 -5.61 -9.36
CA LEU A 174 -7.86 -4.59 -8.71
C LEU A 174 -7.28 -4.19 -7.34
N ALA A 175 -6.88 -5.16 -6.52
CA ALA A 175 -6.32 -4.89 -5.19
C ALA A 175 -5.01 -4.09 -5.23
N SER A 176 -4.20 -4.28 -6.28
CA SER A 176 -2.93 -3.57 -6.46
C SER A 176 -3.05 -2.25 -7.22
N GLY A 177 -4.05 -2.12 -8.11
CA GLY A 177 -4.31 -0.92 -8.90
C GLY A 177 -5.17 0.13 -8.19
N LEU A 178 -5.62 -0.14 -6.96
CA LEU A 178 -6.31 0.86 -6.13
C LEU A 178 -5.29 1.85 -5.58
N ASP A 179 -5.44 3.12 -5.97
CA ASP A 179 -4.68 4.21 -5.37
C ASP A 179 -4.95 4.25 -3.86
N THR A 180 -3.87 4.21 -3.09
CA THR A 180 -3.94 4.47 -1.65
C THR A 180 -4.26 5.94 -1.47
N GLY A 181 -5.52 6.26 -1.22
CA GLY A 181 -5.93 7.63 -0.88
C GLY A 181 -5.20 8.15 0.36
N GLU A 182 -5.17 9.47 0.51
CA GLU A 182 -4.54 10.12 1.68
C GLU A 182 -5.21 9.71 2.99
N THR A 183 -4.40 9.40 4.00
CA THR A 183 -4.87 9.08 5.36
C THR A 183 -5.43 10.32 6.06
N PRO A 184 -6.32 10.16 7.07
CA PRO A 184 -6.85 11.30 7.83
C PRO A 184 -5.74 12.15 8.44
N ILE A 185 -4.76 11.54 9.11
CA ILE A 185 -3.60 12.27 9.66
C ILE A 185 -2.79 13.01 8.58
N ALA A 186 -2.60 12.42 7.38
CA ALA A 186 -1.91 13.11 6.29
C ALA A 186 -2.68 14.36 5.82
N LYS A 187 -4.02 14.27 5.73
CA LYS A 187 -4.89 15.41 5.39
C LYS A 187 -4.82 16.52 6.44
N GLU A 188 -4.85 16.16 7.72
CA GLU A 188 -4.73 17.13 8.82
C GLU A 188 -3.35 17.79 8.85
N ILE A 189 -2.28 17.03 8.60
CA ILE A 189 -0.94 17.58 8.44
C ILE A 189 -0.90 18.55 7.25
N ALA A 190 -1.44 18.19 6.09
CA ALA A 190 -1.48 19.06 4.92
C ALA A 190 -2.28 20.35 5.18
N HIS A 191 -3.42 20.24 5.85
CA HIS A 191 -4.23 21.39 6.26
C HIS A 191 -3.45 22.32 7.21
N PHE A 192 -2.80 21.75 8.21
CA PHE A 192 -1.94 22.49 9.13
C PHE A 192 -0.78 23.20 8.41
N ILE A 193 -0.11 22.49 7.49
CA ILE A 193 0.98 23.05 6.67
C ILE A 193 0.49 24.25 5.86
N HIS A 194 -0.69 24.18 5.26
CA HIS A 194 -1.25 25.29 4.48
C HIS A 194 -1.56 26.51 5.35
N ILE A 195 -2.12 26.32 6.55
CA ILE A 195 -2.38 27.43 7.48
C ILE A 195 -1.07 28.11 7.87
N ILE A 196 -0.07 27.35 8.33
CA ILE A 196 1.21 27.92 8.76
C ILE A 196 1.93 28.60 7.61
N THR A 197 1.93 27.98 6.42
CA THR A 197 2.51 28.59 5.23
C THR A 197 1.81 29.90 4.86
N GLY A 198 0.48 29.94 4.94
CA GLY A 198 -0.31 31.15 4.71
C GLY A 198 0.08 32.29 5.66
N VAL A 199 0.20 32.00 6.95
CA VAL A 199 0.65 32.97 7.96
C VAL A 199 2.10 33.41 7.72
N ALA A 200 3.01 32.48 7.43
CA ALA A 200 4.42 32.76 7.19
C ALA A 200 4.61 33.69 5.97
N VAL A 201 3.90 33.42 4.86
CA VAL A 201 3.96 34.25 3.66
C VAL A 201 3.30 35.61 3.91
N PHE A 202 2.16 35.66 4.60
CA PHE A 202 1.50 36.91 4.94
C PHE A 202 2.40 37.83 5.77
N LEU A 203 3.02 37.30 6.83
CA LEU A 203 3.98 38.06 7.64
C LEU A 203 5.21 38.44 6.82
N GLY A 204 5.80 37.50 6.08
CA GLY A 204 6.97 37.74 5.25
C GLY A 204 6.77 38.90 4.27
N VAL A 205 5.70 38.87 3.48
CA VAL A 205 5.39 39.92 2.49
C VAL A 205 5.06 41.25 3.15
N THR A 206 4.32 41.24 4.27
CA THR A 206 3.99 42.46 5.00
C THR A 206 5.25 43.16 5.51
N PHE A 207 6.16 42.42 6.15
CA PHE A 207 7.42 42.98 6.65
C PHE A 207 8.38 43.36 5.53
N PHE A 208 8.35 42.64 4.40
CA PHE A 208 9.10 43.03 3.20
C PHE A 208 8.67 44.41 2.69
N ILE A 209 7.36 44.66 2.57
CA ILE A 209 6.85 45.98 2.17
C ILE A 209 7.25 47.07 3.17
N ILE A 210 7.15 46.77 4.48
CA ILE A 210 7.57 47.71 5.54
C ILE A 210 9.07 48.02 5.44
N ALA A 211 9.92 47.02 5.18
CA ALA A 211 11.36 47.23 5.01
C ALA A 211 11.66 48.17 3.84
N PHE A 212 10.94 48.06 2.72
CA PHE A 212 11.05 49.02 1.62
C PHE A 212 10.61 50.43 2.01
N ILE A 213 9.51 50.57 2.75
CA ILE A 213 9.02 51.88 3.21
C ILE A 213 10.01 52.55 4.17
N LEU A 214 10.70 51.76 5.00
CA LEU A 214 11.74 52.24 5.91
C LEU A 214 13.08 52.56 5.22
N GLY A 215 13.21 52.29 3.92
CA GLY A 215 14.40 52.61 3.14
C GLY A 215 15.54 51.58 3.26
N TYR A 216 15.24 50.33 3.64
CA TYR A 216 16.25 49.27 3.61
C TYR A 216 16.68 48.94 2.17
N HIS A 217 17.93 48.51 2.02
CA HIS A 217 18.42 48.02 0.73
C HIS A 217 17.64 46.76 0.32
N TRP A 218 17.39 46.59 -0.98
CA TRP A 218 16.53 45.51 -1.48
C TRP A 218 17.06 44.11 -1.12
N LEU A 219 18.39 43.94 -1.03
CA LEU A 219 19.01 42.70 -0.56
C LEU A 219 18.65 42.40 0.91
N ASP A 220 18.71 43.42 1.78
CA ASP A 220 18.40 43.27 3.20
C ASP A 220 16.91 42.94 3.39
N ALA A 221 16.03 43.57 2.60
CA ALA A 221 14.61 43.27 2.60
C ALA A 221 14.32 41.81 2.20
N VAL A 222 15.02 41.28 1.20
CA VAL A 222 14.92 39.85 0.79
C VAL A 222 15.43 38.92 1.90
N ILE A 223 16.53 39.27 2.57
CA ILE A 223 17.07 38.49 3.69
C ILE A 223 16.08 38.46 4.86
N PHE A 224 15.47 39.60 5.19
CA PHE A 224 14.42 39.67 6.22
C PHE A 224 13.19 38.83 5.86
N LEU A 225 12.75 38.86 4.60
CA LEU A 225 11.65 38.04 4.11
C LEU A 225 11.93 36.54 4.33
N ILE A 226 13.12 36.07 3.97
CA ILE A 226 13.53 34.67 4.14
C ILE A 226 13.59 34.33 5.63
N GLY A 227 14.21 35.19 6.45
CA GLY A 227 14.33 34.99 7.89
C GLY A 227 12.96 34.84 8.56
N ILE A 228 11.98 35.65 8.18
CA ILE A 228 10.61 35.56 8.69
C ILE A 228 9.93 34.28 8.22
N ILE A 229 10.06 33.90 6.95
CA ILE A 229 9.44 32.67 6.44
C ILE A 229 10.02 31.45 7.15
N VAL A 230 11.36 31.35 7.24
CA VAL A 230 12.05 30.23 7.90
C VAL A 230 11.68 30.18 9.39
N ALA A 231 11.68 31.31 10.09
CA ALA A 231 11.32 31.36 11.52
C ALA A 231 9.88 30.87 11.82
N ASN A 232 8.98 30.92 10.84
CA ASN A 232 7.60 30.45 10.99
C ASN A 232 7.39 29.00 10.53
N VAL A 233 8.36 28.37 9.88
CA VAL A 233 8.26 26.96 9.45
C VAL A 233 8.69 26.07 10.62
N PRO A 234 7.82 25.21 11.17
CA PRO A 234 8.21 24.34 12.28
C PRO A 234 8.97 23.12 11.75
N GLU A 235 10.29 23.22 11.60
CA GLU A 235 11.12 22.17 10.98
C GLU A 235 11.08 20.86 11.78
N GLY A 236 10.86 20.95 13.10
CA GLY A 236 10.75 19.79 13.99
C GLY A 236 9.41 19.05 13.90
N LEU A 237 8.36 19.62 13.30
CA LEU A 237 7.01 19.07 13.40
C LEU A 237 6.87 17.68 12.78
N LEU A 238 7.38 17.48 11.56
CA LEU A 238 7.26 16.19 10.88
C LEU A 238 8.02 15.09 11.63
N ALA A 239 9.16 15.44 12.21
CA ALA A 239 9.95 14.53 13.04
C ALA A 239 9.23 14.18 14.35
N THR A 240 8.68 15.15 15.05
CA THR A 240 7.96 14.91 16.32
C THR A 240 6.70 14.08 16.10
N VAL A 241 5.90 14.37 15.07
CA VAL A 241 4.72 13.57 14.70
C VAL A 241 5.13 12.12 14.41
N THR A 242 6.20 11.91 13.64
CA THR A 242 6.70 10.58 13.31
C THR A 242 7.16 9.81 14.55
N VAL A 243 7.89 10.46 15.46
CA VAL A 243 8.32 9.86 16.73
C VAL A 243 7.11 9.50 17.60
N CYS A 244 6.12 10.38 17.71
CA CYS A 244 4.87 10.12 18.43
C CYS A 244 4.11 8.91 17.85
N LEU A 245 3.96 8.82 16.53
CA LEU A 245 3.34 7.68 15.86
C LEU A 245 4.15 6.39 16.08
N THR A 246 5.47 6.46 16.00
CA THR A 246 6.37 5.31 16.23
C THR A 246 6.27 4.77 17.66
N LEU A 247 6.25 5.67 18.66
CA LEU A 247 6.06 5.27 20.06
C LEU A 247 4.69 4.61 20.28
N THR A 248 3.66 5.11 19.60
CA THR A 248 2.31 4.54 19.68
C THR A 248 2.22 3.18 18.98
N ALA A 249 2.81 3.04 17.79
CA ALA A 249 2.94 1.76 17.09
C ALA A 249 3.71 0.73 17.93
N LYS A 250 4.78 1.13 18.63
CA LYS A 250 5.54 0.26 19.54
C LYS A 250 4.68 -0.20 20.73
N ARG A 251 3.86 0.69 21.30
CA ARG A 251 2.89 0.32 22.35
C ARG A 251 1.83 -0.65 21.82
N MET A 252 1.33 -0.48 20.60
CA MET A 252 0.40 -1.44 19.98
C MET A 252 1.05 -2.81 19.73
N ALA A 253 2.30 -2.81 19.27
CA ALA A 253 3.06 -4.04 19.06
C ALA A 253 3.27 -4.85 20.35
N SER A 254 3.48 -4.18 21.50
CA SER A 254 3.54 -4.87 22.80
C SER A 254 2.23 -5.56 23.22
N LYS A 255 1.11 -5.26 22.52
CA LYS A 255 -0.20 -5.90 22.69
C LYS A 255 -0.56 -6.82 21.51
N ASN A 256 0.44 -7.33 20.79
CA ASN A 256 0.28 -8.19 19.62
C ASN A 256 -0.48 -7.55 18.43
N CYS A 257 -0.58 -6.22 18.37
CA CYS A 257 -1.12 -5.49 17.22
C CYS A 257 0.04 -4.89 16.41
N LEU A 258 0.41 -5.56 15.32
CA LEU A 258 1.49 -5.13 14.44
C LEU A 258 1.00 -4.08 13.44
N VAL A 259 1.63 -2.92 13.44
CA VAL A 259 1.33 -1.81 12.54
C VAL A 259 2.37 -1.79 11.41
N LYS A 260 1.92 -1.92 10.15
CA LYS A 260 2.80 -1.84 8.96
C LYS A 260 2.99 -0.41 8.45
N ASN A 261 1.93 0.39 8.46
CA ASN A 261 1.95 1.82 8.11
C ASN A 261 1.71 2.65 9.39
N LEU A 262 2.65 3.53 9.74
CA LEU A 262 2.57 4.35 10.96
C LEU A 262 1.34 5.26 11.01
N GLU A 263 0.85 5.71 9.86
CA GLU A 263 -0.36 6.56 9.78
C GLU A 263 -1.63 5.79 10.12
N ALA A 264 -1.63 4.47 9.96
CA ALA A 264 -2.78 3.61 10.27
C ALA A 264 -3.13 3.60 11.77
N VAL A 265 -2.17 3.97 12.63
CA VAL A 265 -2.39 4.10 14.08
C VAL A 265 -3.49 5.10 14.40
N GLU A 266 -3.45 6.26 13.73
CA GLU A 266 -4.43 7.33 13.92
C GLU A 266 -5.71 7.02 13.15
N THR A 267 -5.60 6.44 11.95
CA THR A 267 -6.76 6.08 11.12
C THR A 267 -7.75 5.21 11.88
N LEU A 268 -7.27 4.26 12.72
CA LEU A 268 -8.12 3.43 13.56
C LEU A 268 -8.90 4.24 14.60
N GLY A 269 -8.32 5.32 15.14
CA GLY A 269 -9.00 6.22 16.08
C GLY A 269 -10.06 7.10 15.42
N SER A 270 -9.84 7.47 14.16
CA SER A 270 -10.77 8.28 13.35
C SER A 270 -11.78 7.44 12.55
N THR A 271 -11.80 6.12 12.74
CA THR A 271 -12.70 5.21 12.04
C THR A 271 -14.14 5.34 12.57
N SER A 272 -15.08 5.65 11.67
CA SER A 272 -16.52 5.74 12.00
C SER A 272 -17.33 4.49 11.63
N THR A 273 -16.80 3.65 10.74
CA THR A 273 -17.47 2.42 10.27
C THR A 273 -16.44 1.31 10.12
N ILE A 274 -16.75 0.14 10.69
CA ILE A 274 -15.91 -1.06 10.59
C ILE A 274 -16.62 -2.05 9.67
N CYS A 275 -16.01 -2.35 8.52
CA CYS A 275 -16.42 -3.44 7.66
C CYS A 275 -15.63 -4.70 8.06
N SER A 276 -16.29 -5.65 8.71
CA SER A 276 -15.65 -6.89 9.16
C SER A 276 -16.07 -8.06 8.27
N ASP A 277 -15.09 -8.86 7.87
CA ASP A 277 -15.36 -10.20 7.36
C ASP A 277 -15.93 -11.08 8.49
N LYS A 278 -16.72 -12.09 8.12
CA LYS A 278 -17.29 -13.06 9.06
C LYS A 278 -16.26 -14.15 9.39
N THR A 279 -15.84 -14.90 8.38
CA THR A 279 -15.14 -16.18 8.58
C THR A 279 -13.67 -15.94 8.89
N GLY A 280 -13.18 -16.45 10.02
CA GLY A 280 -11.79 -16.26 10.44
C GLY A 280 -11.47 -14.87 11.00
N THR A 281 -12.43 -13.93 10.94
CA THR A 281 -12.31 -12.60 11.58
C THR A 281 -13.25 -12.49 12.79
N LEU A 282 -14.57 -12.64 12.59
CA LEU A 282 -15.53 -12.68 13.70
C LEU A 282 -15.67 -14.10 14.27
N THR A 283 -15.60 -15.12 13.41
CA THR A 283 -15.66 -16.52 13.80
C THR A 283 -14.27 -17.12 13.92
N GLN A 284 -14.13 -18.20 14.68
CA GLN A 284 -12.86 -18.93 14.84
C GLN A 284 -12.45 -19.76 13.61
N ASN A 285 -13.23 -19.70 12.51
CA ASN A 285 -13.10 -20.59 11.35
C ASN A 285 -12.99 -22.07 11.73
N ARG A 286 -13.79 -22.50 12.72
CA ARG A 286 -13.79 -23.87 13.25
C ARG A 286 -15.21 -24.35 13.51
N MET A 287 -15.61 -25.42 12.83
CA MET A 287 -16.90 -26.07 13.07
C MET A 287 -16.96 -26.59 14.51
N THR A 288 -17.97 -26.12 15.24
CA THR A 288 -18.20 -26.44 16.65
C THR A 288 -19.66 -26.78 16.84
N VAL A 289 -19.96 -27.87 17.54
CA VAL A 289 -21.34 -28.26 17.87
C VAL A 289 -21.94 -27.17 18.75
N ALA A 290 -23.05 -26.57 18.30
CA ALA A 290 -23.70 -25.47 19.02
C ALA A 290 -24.92 -25.94 19.83
N HIS A 291 -25.66 -26.92 19.32
CA HIS A 291 -26.91 -27.39 19.91
C HIS A 291 -27.02 -28.91 19.76
N LEU A 292 -27.71 -29.56 20.71
CA LEU A 292 -27.93 -31.01 20.72
C LEU A 292 -29.42 -31.25 20.95
N TRP A 293 -30.12 -31.83 19.97
CA TRP A 293 -31.52 -32.17 20.17
C TRP A 293 -31.67 -33.61 20.66
N PHE A 294 -32.15 -33.77 21.90
CA PHE A 294 -32.50 -35.06 22.48
C PHE A 294 -33.70 -34.90 23.44
N ASP A 295 -34.49 -35.96 23.63
CA ASP A 295 -35.68 -35.96 24.49
C ASP A 295 -36.65 -34.80 24.23
N ASN A 296 -36.83 -34.45 22.95
CA ASN A 296 -37.68 -33.33 22.51
C ASN A 296 -37.28 -31.96 23.09
N LYS A 297 -35.99 -31.78 23.41
CA LYS A 297 -35.36 -30.54 23.88
C LYS A 297 -34.10 -30.24 23.08
N ILE A 298 -33.79 -28.95 22.93
CA ILE A 298 -32.56 -28.42 22.32
C ILE A 298 -31.52 -28.16 23.43
#